data_AF-A0A8J5U4Q4-F1
#
_entry.id   AF-A0A8J5U4Q4-F1
#
_cell.length_a   1.000
_cell.length_b   1.000
_cell.length_c   1.000
_cell.angle_alpha   90.00
_cell.angle_beta   90.00
_cell.angle_gamma   90.00
#
_symmetry.space_group_name_H-M   'P 1'
#
loop_
_entity.id
_entity.type
_entity.pdbx_description
1 polymer ?
#
loop_
_entity_poly.entity_id
_entity_poly.type
_entity_poly.pdbx_seq_one_letter_code
_entity_poly.pdbx_strand_id
1 'polypeptide(L)'
;MTAFKKQFAFPEMWPATVALQHGYKAVAVPHPVYVDRNWPTAYMAQVYNNGRDGASGGSRTSIFGDREHNMHGLSWFYNSGFAPNMYRRWLGLRVNNDGGEEFEGTEDKSKKGKGVGNMRGGEGRMCLPPMLLHPVKDVELPVEAPEADAEAGKGPESDPGA
;
A
#
# COMPACT_ATOMS: atom_id res chain seq x y z
N MET A 1 11.33 5.48 -30.77
CA MET A 1 10.09 5.06 -30.07
C MET A 1 10.47 4.07 -28.96
N THR A 2 10.44 4.49 -27.70
CA THR A 2 10.93 3.74 -26.52
C THR A 2 10.10 2.51 -26.17
N ALA A 3 8.84 2.45 -26.63
CA ALA A 3 7.91 1.35 -26.38
C ALA A 3 8.43 -0.04 -26.81
N PHE A 4 9.26 -0.14 -27.85
CA PHE A 4 9.80 -1.42 -28.34
C PHE A 4 11.02 -1.93 -27.56
N LYS A 5 11.61 -1.11 -26.66
CA LYS A 5 12.88 -1.45 -25.97
C LYS A 5 12.71 -2.11 -24.60
N LYS A 6 11.47 -2.40 -24.14
CA LYS A 6 11.19 -2.95 -22.80
C LYS A 6 11.97 -2.24 -21.68
N GLN A 7 12.08 -0.91 -21.78
CA GLN A 7 12.73 -0.10 -20.75
C GLN A 7 11.68 0.28 -19.72
N PHE A 8 11.90 -0.12 -18.47
CA PHE A 8 11.05 0.21 -17.34
C PHE A 8 11.80 1.19 -16.45
N ALA A 9 11.12 2.23 -15.99
CA ALA A 9 11.60 3.07 -14.90
C ALA A 9 10.88 2.63 -13.63
N PHE A 10 11.62 2.58 -12.51
CA PHE A 10 10.98 2.49 -11.21
C PHE A 10 10.00 3.66 -11.06
N PRO A 11 8.81 3.45 -10.47
CA PRO A 11 7.78 4.49 -10.36
C PRO A 11 8.30 5.77 -9.68
N GLU A 12 9.30 5.64 -8.82
CA GLU A 12 10.01 6.73 -8.14
C GLU A 12 10.82 7.62 -9.08
N MET A 13 11.33 7.07 -10.18
CA MET A 13 12.16 7.78 -11.15
C MET A 13 11.39 8.21 -12.40
N TRP A 14 10.20 7.65 -12.63
CA TRP A 14 9.42 7.86 -13.85
C TRP A 14 9.07 9.35 -14.08
N PRO A 15 8.51 10.11 -13.12
CA PRO A 15 8.12 11.50 -13.37
C PRO A 15 9.32 12.39 -13.73
N ALA A 16 10.44 12.23 -13.02
CA ALA A 16 11.66 12.99 -13.28
C ALA A 16 12.28 12.64 -14.64
N THR A 17 12.25 11.35 -15.01
CA THR A 17 12.77 10.87 -16.29
C THR A 17 11.97 11.43 -17.46
N VAL A 18 10.64 11.40 -17.38
CA VAL A 18 9.76 11.96 -18.41
C VAL A 18 9.98 13.47 -18.53
N ALA A 19 10.03 14.19 -17.41
CA ALA A 19 10.28 15.63 -17.43
C ALA A 19 11.60 15.97 -18.13
N LEU A 20 12.69 15.27 -17.79
CA LEU A 20 13.99 15.44 -18.43
C LEU A 20 13.95 15.18 -19.95
N GLN A 21 13.31 14.09 -20.37
CA GLN A 21 13.21 13.73 -21.80
C GLN A 21 12.47 14.77 -22.64
N HIS A 22 11.56 15.53 -22.03
CA HIS A 22 10.76 16.54 -22.71
C HIS A 22 11.21 17.98 -22.43
N GLY A 23 12.37 18.18 -21.77
CA GLY A 23 12.87 19.52 -21.44
C GLY A 23 12.03 20.25 -20.39
N TYR A 24 11.23 19.52 -19.61
CA TYR A 24 10.44 20.05 -18.52
C TYR A 24 11.18 19.98 -17.19
N LYS A 25 10.69 20.77 -16.22
CA LYS A 25 11.10 20.67 -14.83
C LYS A 25 10.13 19.75 -14.08
N ALA A 26 10.66 18.72 -13.43
CA ALA A 26 9.85 17.91 -12.53
C ALA A 26 9.59 18.68 -11.23
N VAL A 27 8.32 18.81 -10.86
CA VAL A 27 7.91 19.26 -9.53
C VAL A 27 7.28 18.08 -8.83
N ALA A 28 7.89 17.63 -7.74
CA ALA A 28 7.35 16.57 -6.91
C ALA A 28 6.57 17.20 -5.75
N VAL A 29 5.27 16.95 -5.69
CA VAL A 29 4.48 17.23 -4.49
C VAL A 29 4.76 16.09 -3.51
N PRO A 30 5.28 16.36 -2.29
CA PRO A 30 5.52 15.31 -1.32
C PRO A 30 4.19 14.68 -0.93
N HIS A 31 4.03 13.40 -1.25
CA HIS A 31 2.88 12.64 -0.80
C HIS A 31 3.13 12.16 0.64
N PRO A 32 2.12 12.18 1.51
CA PRO A 32 2.27 11.68 2.87
C PRO A 32 2.71 10.21 2.89
N VAL A 33 3.80 9.93 3.60
CA VAL A 33 4.28 8.58 3.95
C VAL A 33 4.05 8.38 5.44
N TYR A 34 3.43 7.27 5.80
CA TYR A 34 3.09 6.94 7.17
C TYR A 34 4.06 5.93 7.76
N VAL A 35 4.17 5.93 9.08
CA VAL A 35 5.02 5.00 9.84
C VAL A 35 4.16 4.15 10.76
N ASP A 36 4.51 2.87 10.89
CA ASP A 36 3.79 1.89 11.71
C ASP A 36 3.91 2.12 13.23
N ARG A 37 4.82 3.00 13.67
CA ARG A 37 5.12 3.29 15.08
C ARG A 37 5.50 4.76 15.28
N ASN A 38 5.32 5.25 16.50
CA ASN A 38 5.76 6.60 16.86
C ASN A 38 7.27 6.64 17.04
N TRP A 39 7.99 7.15 16.04
CA TRP A 39 9.44 7.37 16.13
C TRP A 39 9.74 8.68 16.87
N PRO A 40 10.70 8.71 17.80
CA PRO A 40 11.29 9.97 18.24
C PRO A 40 11.87 10.69 17.02
N THR A 41 11.39 11.90 16.74
CA THR A 41 11.70 12.63 15.48
C THR A 41 13.18 12.87 15.29
N ALA A 42 13.91 13.19 16.36
CA ALA A 42 15.37 13.35 16.33
C ALA A 42 16.08 12.04 15.95
N TYR A 43 15.63 10.90 16.48
CA TYR A 43 16.18 9.59 16.14
C TYR A 43 15.86 9.22 14.69
N MET A 44 14.64 9.48 14.23
CA MET A 44 14.27 9.27 12.83
C MET A 44 15.13 10.12 11.90
N ALA A 45 15.30 11.41 12.18
CA ALA A 45 16.17 12.28 11.40
C ALA A 45 17.61 11.76 11.39
N GLN A 46 18.15 11.36 12.53
CA GLN A 46 19.51 10.80 12.61
C GLN A 46 19.64 9.49 11.83
N VAL A 47 18.62 8.63 11.78
CA VAL A 47 18.69 7.38 11.02
C VAL A 47 18.57 7.66 9.53
N TYR A 48 17.55 8.42 9.13
CA TYR A 48 17.20 8.61 7.72
C TYR A 48 18.07 9.62 6.99
N ASN A 49 18.66 10.60 7.70
CA ASN A 49 19.41 11.72 7.15
C ASN A 49 20.86 11.74 7.69
N ASN A 50 21.52 10.57 7.74
CA ASN A 50 22.85 10.42 8.34
C ASN A 50 24.03 10.69 7.41
N GLY A 51 23.74 11.11 6.18
CA GLY A 51 24.71 11.60 5.22
C GLY A 51 25.26 12.97 5.61
N ARG A 52 26.27 13.39 4.86
CA ARG A 52 26.81 14.74 4.98
C ARG A 52 25.69 15.76 4.75
N ASP A 53 25.65 16.80 5.59
CA ASP A 53 24.67 17.89 5.53
C ASP A 53 23.20 17.45 5.57
N GLY A 54 22.90 16.32 6.23
CA GLY A 54 21.54 15.79 6.34
C GLY A 54 21.03 15.06 5.10
N ALA A 55 21.94 14.65 4.20
CA ALA A 55 21.58 13.80 3.08
C ALA A 55 21.11 12.41 3.58
N SER A 56 20.16 11.81 2.87
CA SER A 56 19.69 10.46 3.21
C SER A 56 20.64 9.33 2.81
N GLY A 57 21.61 9.64 1.95
CA GLY A 57 22.63 8.70 1.46
C GLY A 57 24.04 9.27 1.53
N GLY A 58 25.02 8.50 1.06
CA GLY A 58 26.42 8.91 0.99
C GLY A 58 27.21 8.79 2.30
N SER A 59 26.61 8.22 3.35
CA SER A 59 27.31 7.79 4.56
C SER A 59 27.48 6.27 4.58
N ARG A 60 28.55 5.77 5.24
CA ARG A 60 28.74 4.33 5.53
C ARG A 60 27.60 3.75 6.36
N THR A 61 26.88 4.60 7.10
CA THR A 61 25.71 4.21 7.89
C THR A 61 24.38 4.40 7.16
N SER A 62 24.40 4.79 5.88
CA SER A 62 23.20 5.02 5.05
C SER A 62 22.13 3.93 5.22
N ILE A 63 20.87 4.35 5.16
CA ILE A 63 19.69 3.47 5.20
C ILE A 63 19.54 2.62 3.94
N PHE A 64 20.12 3.06 2.81
CA PHE A 64 20.11 2.33 1.55
C PHE A 64 21.15 1.19 1.56
N GLY A 65 20.80 0.00 1.07
CA GLY A 65 21.63 -1.21 1.13
C GLY A 65 21.38 -2.03 2.41
N ASP A 66 22.42 -2.27 3.21
CA ASP A 66 22.35 -3.21 4.35
C ASP A 66 21.41 -2.78 5.50
N ARG A 67 20.93 -1.53 5.50
CA ARG A 67 20.12 -0.95 6.59
C ARG A 67 18.69 -0.62 6.20
N GLU A 68 18.24 -1.21 5.09
CA GLU A 68 16.89 -1.01 4.58
C GLU A 68 15.79 -1.50 5.52
N HIS A 69 16.14 -2.31 6.52
CA HIS A 69 15.21 -2.74 7.57
C HIS A 69 14.53 -1.57 8.30
N ASN A 70 15.17 -0.39 8.34
CA ASN A 70 14.57 0.81 8.91
C ASN A 70 13.33 1.25 8.12
N MET A 71 13.24 0.93 6.82
CA MET A 71 12.11 1.28 5.97
C MET A 71 10.95 0.28 6.01
N HIS A 72 11.07 -0.87 6.70
CA HIS A 72 10.00 -1.86 6.78
C HIS A 72 8.69 -1.31 7.35
N GLY A 73 8.81 -0.36 8.28
CA GLY A 73 7.66 0.29 8.94
C GLY A 73 7.05 1.45 8.16
N LEU A 74 7.58 1.82 6.99
CA LEU A 74 7.04 2.91 6.17
C LEU A 74 5.88 2.43 5.31
N SER A 75 4.91 3.29 5.00
CA SER A 75 3.86 3.00 4.00
C SER A 75 4.42 2.94 2.58
N TRP A 76 5.67 3.35 2.39
CA TRP A 76 6.33 3.41 1.10
C TRP A 76 7.79 2.94 1.24
N PHE A 77 8.13 1.88 0.49
CA PHE A 77 9.45 1.38 0.11
C PHE A 77 9.27 -0.02 -0.49
N TYR A 78 10.16 -0.47 -1.39
CA TYR A 78 10.00 -1.78 -2.06
C TYR A 78 9.93 -2.97 -1.10
N ASN A 79 10.58 -2.83 0.06
CA ASN A 79 10.63 -3.82 1.12
C ASN A 79 9.72 -3.44 2.30
N SER A 80 8.70 -2.61 2.10
CA SER A 80 7.76 -2.24 3.16
C SER A 80 6.92 -3.45 3.62
N GLY A 81 6.93 -3.73 4.92
CA GLY A 81 6.01 -4.68 5.55
C GLY A 81 4.70 -4.02 6.01
N PHE A 82 4.69 -2.70 6.18
CA PHE A 82 3.53 -1.96 6.68
C PHE A 82 2.49 -1.67 5.59
N ALA A 83 2.93 -1.23 4.40
CA ALA A 83 2.03 -0.88 3.30
C ALA A 83 1.06 -2.00 2.91
N PRO A 84 1.53 -3.27 2.75
CA PRO A 84 0.65 -4.37 2.37
C PRO A 84 -0.41 -4.69 3.44
N ASN A 85 -0.05 -4.59 4.72
CA ASN A 85 -0.97 -4.87 5.83
C ASN A 85 -2.05 -3.79 5.92
N MET A 86 -1.66 -2.52 5.74
CA MET A 86 -2.59 -1.39 5.76
C MET A 86 -3.60 -1.47 4.61
N TYR A 87 -3.15 -1.77 3.39
CA TYR A 87 -4.03 -1.93 2.23
C TYR A 87 -5.03 -3.09 2.40
N ARG A 88 -4.57 -4.26 2.84
CA ARG A 88 -5.44 -5.43 3.05
C ARG A 88 -6.52 -5.16 4.11
N ARG A 89 -6.14 -4.50 5.21
CA ARG A 89 -7.10 -4.10 6.26
C ARG A 89 -8.09 -3.04 5.76
N TRP A 90 -7.64 -2.12 4.91
CA TRP A 90 -8.54 -1.15 4.26
C TRP A 90 -9.59 -1.82 3.37
N LEU A 91 -9.24 -2.95 2.73
CA LEU A 91 -10.19 -3.78 1.97
C LEU A 91 -11.06 -4.70 2.84
N GLY A 92 -10.92 -4.67 4.16
CA GLY A 92 -11.66 -5.52 5.09
C GLY A 92 -11.08 -6.94 5.26
N LEU A 93 -9.84 -7.18 4.81
CA LEU A 93 -9.19 -8.48 4.97
C LEU A 93 -8.52 -8.61 6.35
N ARG A 94 -8.49 -9.83 6.88
CA ARG A 94 -7.79 -10.16 8.14
C ARG A 94 -6.30 -10.38 7.89
N VAL A 95 -5.45 -9.70 8.66
CA VAL A 95 -3.98 -9.79 8.54
C VAL A 95 -3.35 -9.85 9.93
N ASN A 96 -2.51 -10.86 10.17
CA ASN A 96 -1.89 -11.15 11.48
C ASN A 96 -2.94 -11.29 12.60
N ASN A 97 -4.08 -11.93 12.29
CA ASN A 97 -5.25 -12.07 13.17
C ASN A 97 -6.00 -10.77 13.52
N ASP A 98 -5.61 -9.62 12.97
CA ASP A 98 -6.29 -8.34 13.13
C ASP A 98 -7.13 -7.95 11.91
N GLY A 99 -8.15 -7.12 12.11
CA GLY A 99 -9.06 -6.66 11.05
C GLY A 99 -10.12 -7.71 10.69
N GLY A 100 -10.69 -7.60 9.50
CA GLY A 100 -11.79 -8.48 9.06
C GLY A 100 -13.17 -7.97 9.45
N GLU A 101 -14.19 -8.61 8.90
CA GLU A 101 -15.61 -8.29 9.12
C GLU A 101 -16.00 -8.25 10.61
N GLU A 102 -15.52 -9.21 11.40
CA GLU A 102 -15.77 -9.26 12.84
C GLU A 102 -15.27 -7.98 13.55
N PHE A 103 -14.07 -7.52 13.19
CA PHE A 103 -13.51 -6.28 13.75
C PHE A 103 -14.27 -5.04 13.28
N GLU A 104 -14.77 -5.02 12.04
CA GLU A 104 -15.55 -3.90 11.49
C GLU A 104 -16.94 -3.82 12.13
N GLY A 105 -17.61 -4.96 12.35
CA GLY A 105 -19.01 -5.02 12.78
C GLY A 105 -19.24 -5.22 14.28
N THR A 106 -18.24 -5.72 15.04
CA THR A 106 -18.42 -6.10 16.45
C THR A 106 -17.57 -5.26 17.39
N GLU A 107 -18.20 -4.64 18.39
CA GLU A 107 -17.52 -3.89 19.45
C GLU A 107 -17.11 -4.82 20.61
N ASP A 108 -15.80 -5.00 20.81
CA ASP A 108 -15.22 -5.67 21.98
C ASP A 108 -15.01 -4.66 23.12
N LYS A 109 -15.91 -4.70 24.12
CA LYS A 109 -15.87 -3.82 25.30
C LYS A 109 -14.76 -4.15 26.30
N SER A 110 -14.11 -5.31 26.16
CA SER A 110 -12.98 -5.69 27.02
C SER A 110 -11.71 -4.90 26.64
N LYS A 111 -11.60 -4.50 25.37
CA LYS A 111 -10.47 -3.73 24.83
C LYS A 111 -10.62 -2.25 25.14
N LYS A 112 -9.54 -1.61 25.59
CA LYS A 112 -9.52 -0.18 26.01
C LYS A 112 -8.21 0.54 25.66
N GLY A 113 -7.38 -0.07 24.81
CA GLY A 113 -5.99 0.36 24.64
C GLY A 113 -5.70 1.03 23.30
N LYS A 114 -4.48 1.58 23.22
CA LYS A 114 -3.89 2.03 21.96
C LYS A 114 -3.26 0.84 21.23
N GLY A 115 -3.21 0.92 19.90
CA GLY A 115 -2.61 -0.09 19.04
C GLY A 115 -3.59 -1.16 18.60
N VAL A 116 -3.28 -1.80 17.47
CA VAL A 116 -4.23 -2.63 16.70
C VAL A 116 -4.87 -3.76 17.53
N GLY A 117 -4.07 -4.48 18.34
CA GLY A 117 -4.58 -5.59 19.16
C GLY A 117 -5.55 -5.19 20.27
N ASN A 118 -5.52 -3.92 20.71
CA ASN A 118 -6.32 -3.39 21.81
C ASN A 118 -7.42 -2.40 21.37
N MET A 119 -7.69 -2.30 20.07
CA MET A 119 -8.81 -1.54 19.54
C MET A 119 -10.13 -2.30 19.72
N ARG A 120 -11.22 -1.58 20.00
CA ARG A 120 -12.54 -2.16 20.28
C ARG A 120 -13.20 -2.76 19.05
N GLY A 121 -12.90 -2.26 17.85
CA GLY A 121 -13.67 -2.63 16.65
C GLY A 121 -15.09 -2.05 16.70
N GLY A 122 -15.93 -2.46 15.76
CA GLY A 122 -17.33 -2.03 15.65
C GLY A 122 -17.53 -0.63 15.07
N GLU A 123 -16.46 0.00 14.56
CA GLU A 123 -16.49 1.34 13.95
C GLU A 123 -16.68 1.29 12.43
N GLY A 124 -16.89 0.09 11.86
CA GLY A 124 -16.97 -0.13 10.43
C GLY A 124 -15.59 -0.18 9.75
N ARG A 125 -15.61 -0.10 8.42
CA ARG A 125 -14.40 -0.16 7.59
C ARG A 125 -13.53 1.08 7.78
N MET A 126 -12.22 0.86 7.80
CA MET A 126 -11.20 1.91 7.86
C MET A 126 -11.36 2.96 6.75
N CYS A 127 -11.32 4.24 7.12
CA CYS A 127 -11.11 5.34 6.18
C CYS A 127 -9.66 5.85 6.31
N LEU A 128 -8.90 5.82 5.23
CA LEU A 128 -7.51 6.29 5.22
C LEU A 128 -7.40 7.68 4.57
N PRO A 129 -6.55 8.58 5.11
CA PRO A 129 -6.20 9.81 4.41
C PRO A 129 -5.44 9.51 3.11
N PRO A 130 -5.36 10.45 2.16
CA PRO A 130 -4.51 10.31 0.98
C PRO A 130 -3.07 10.03 1.39
N MET A 131 -2.48 8.98 0.80
CA MET A 131 -1.16 8.49 1.18
C MET A 131 -0.47 7.77 0.04
N LEU A 132 0.86 7.74 0.09
CA LEU A 132 1.65 6.94 -0.82
C LEU A 132 1.85 5.53 -0.26
N LEU A 133 1.36 4.55 -1.02
CA LEU A 133 1.53 3.13 -0.75
C LEU A 133 2.54 2.54 -1.73
N HIS A 134 3.50 1.77 -1.22
CA HIS A 134 4.24 0.88 -2.11
C HIS A 134 3.27 -0.16 -2.69
N PRO A 135 3.37 -0.49 -3.99
CA PRO A 135 2.55 -1.53 -4.62
C PRO A 135 2.43 -2.79 -3.77
N VAL A 136 1.18 -3.21 -3.55
CA VAL A 136 0.87 -4.43 -2.82
C VAL A 136 0.93 -5.58 -3.81
N LYS A 137 1.86 -6.51 -3.56
CA LYS A 137 2.03 -7.73 -4.35
C LYS A 137 1.07 -8.81 -3.82
N ASP A 138 0.70 -9.73 -4.69
CA ASP A 138 -0.04 -10.95 -4.36
C ASP A 138 -1.34 -10.64 -3.58
N VAL A 139 -2.24 -9.91 -4.22
CA VAL A 139 -3.58 -9.61 -3.69
C VAL A 139 -4.59 -10.52 -4.39
N GLU A 140 -5.13 -11.47 -3.65
CA GLU A 140 -6.34 -12.20 -4.04
C GLU A 140 -7.54 -11.48 -3.40
N LEU A 141 -8.41 -10.92 -4.23
CA LEU A 141 -9.64 -10.30 -3.76
C LEU A 141 -10.72 -11.39 -3.62
N PRO A 142 -11.41 -11.49 -2.48
CA PRO A 142 -12.62 -12.29 -2.40
C PRO A 142 -13.67 -11.64 -3.31
N VAL A 143 -13.88 -12.22 -4.48
CA VAL A 143 -14.97 -11.84 -5.38
C VAL A 143 -16.17 -12.64 -4.95
N GLU A 144 -17.29 -11.99 -4.63
CA GLU A 144 -18.56 -12.71 -4.50
C GLU A 144 -18.82 -13.43 -5.83
N ALA A 145 -18.94 -14.76 -5.77
CA ALA A 145 -19.33 -15.51 -6.95
C ALA A 145 -20.69 -14.95 -7.41
N PRO A 146 -20.88 -14.67 -8.72
CA PRO A 146 -22.20 -14.35 -9.21
C PRO A 146 -23.15 -15.46 -8.78
N GLU A 147 -24.36 -15.10 -8.34
CA GLU A 147 -25.41 -16.08 -8.08
C GLU A 147 -25.48 -16.99 -9.31
N ALA A 148 -25.32 -18.30 -9.10
CA ALA A 148 -25.40 -19.26 -10.19
C ALA A 148 -26.75 -19.01 -10.89
N ASP A 149 -26.70 -18.68 -12.18
CA ASP A 149 -27.90 -18.43 -12.98
C ASP A 149 -28.91 -19.54 -12.67
N ALA A 150 -29.96 -19.18 -11.94
CA ALA A 150 -31.04 -20.09 -11.63
C ALA A 150 -31.60 -20.54 -12.98
N GLU A 151 -31.39 -21.82 -13.30
CA GLU A 151 -31.69 -22.49 -14.56
C GLU A 151 -32.68 -21.72 -15.45
N ALA A 152 -32.15 -20.79 -16.25
CA ALA A 152 -32.94 -20.14 -17.27
C ALA A 152 -33.16 -21.17 -18.38
N GLY A 153 -34.32 -21.82 -18.31
CA GLY A 153 -34.74 -22.88 -19.20
C GLY A 153 -34.46 -22.56 -20.67
N LYS A 154 -34.08 -23.62 -21.40
CA LYS A 154 -33.93 -23.70 -22.86
C LYS A 154 -34.77 -22.65 -23.60
N GLY A 155 -34.13 -21.55 -24.01
CA GLY A 155 -34.70 -20.66 -25.01
C GLY A 155 -34.83 -21.43 -26.33
N PRO A 156 -35.92 -21.22 -27.11
CA PRO A 156 -36.11 -21.95 -28.35
C PRO A 156 -35.03 -21.59 -29.37
N GLU A 157 -34.42 -22.63 -29.93
CA GLU A 157 -33.44 -22.55 -31.01
C GLU A 157 -34.13 -21.99 -32.26
N SER A 158 -33.67 -20.84 -32.74
CA SER A 158 -34.24 -20.16 -33.89
C SER A 158 -33.94 -20.95 -35.18
N ASP A 159 -34.99 -21.46 -35.82
CA ASP A 159 -34.95 -22.14 -37.12
C ASP A 159 -34.55 -21.13 -38.23
N PRO A 160 -33.46 -21.35 -38.98
CA PRO A 160 -33.04 -20.45 -40.07
C PRO A 160 -33.93 -20.47 -41.32
N GLY A 161 -35.07 -21.18 -41.31
CA GLY A 161 -35.92 -21.41 -42.49
C GLY A 161 -37.27 -20.69 -42.55
N ALA A 162 -37.58 -19.72 -41.69
CA ALA A 162 -38.85 -18.98 -41.69
C ALA A 162 -38.74 -17.52 -42.18
#